data_AF-A0A838I2F5-F1
#
_entry.id   AF-A0A838I2F5-F1
#
_cell.length_a   1.000
_cell.length_b   1.000
_cell.length_c   1.000
_cell.angle_alpha   90.00
_cell.angle_beta   90.00
_cell.angle_gamma   90.00
#
_symmetry.space_group_name_H-M   'P 1'
#
loop_
_entity.id
_entity.type
_entity.pdbx_description
1 polymer ?
#
loop_
_entity_poly.entity_id
_entity_poly.type
_entity_poly.pdbx_seq_one_letter_code
_entity_poly.pdbx_strand_id
1 'polypeptide(L)'
;MTRNTESTALGAIVGFIAGVVATGPMTVAMIWWHRRLPAHEQYPLPPREITMKLARGAGLSHQMSSEARSAATLLAHFGYGGAAGAIYGAVSDKIPGPGLLKGVGFGMLLWGGSYLGLLPGTGILKIATDHPARRNLLMIGVHVVWGAATGAVADLLREEARGSGLKPFSASTSPHRDL
;
A
#
# COMPACT_ATOMS: atom_id res chain seq x y z
N MET A 1 -5.80 28.94 0.68
CA MET A 1 -6.38 27.61 0.39
C MET A 1 -5.40 26.69 -0.35
N THR A 2 -4.62 27.20 -1.31
CA THR A 2 -3.66 26.44 -2.16
C THR A 2 -2.58 25.67 -1.40
N ARG A 3 -1.97 26.27 -0.38
CA ARG A 3 -0.84 25.68 0.37
C ARG A 3 -1.16 24.36 1.09
N ASN A 4 -2.41 24.16 1.51
CA ASN A 4 -2.86 22.93 2.17
C ASN A 4 -3.15 21.80 1.17
N THR A 5 -3.57 22.16 -0.05
CA THR A 5 -3.81 21.20 -1.13
C THR A 5 -2.48 20.67 -1.67
N GLU A 6 -1.50 21.55 -1.83
CA GLU A 6 -0.15 21.16 -2.28
C GLU A 6 0.56 20.24 -1.28
N SER A 7 0.45 20.53 0.03
CA SER A 7 1.03 19.65 1.06
C SER A 7 0.34 18.29 1.11
N THR A 8 -0.98 18.25 0.91
CA THR A 8 -1.75 16.99 0.84
C THR A 8 -1.39 16.19 -0.40
N ALA A 9 -1.25 16.85 -1.56
CA ALA A 9 -0.89 16.19 -2.82
C ALA A 9 0.53 15.61 -2.77
N LEU A 10 1.50 16.38 -2.26
CA LEU A 10 2.86 15.88 -2.03
C LEU A 10 2.86 14.71 -1.04
N GLY A 11 2.11 14.83 0.05
CA GLY A 11 1.94 13.74 1.02
C GLY A 11 1.39 12.48 0.37
N ALA A 12 0.37 12.59 -0.49
CA ALA A 12 -0.20 11.47 -1.22
C ALA A 12 0.80 10.83 -2.21
N ILE A 13 1.60 11.62 -2.92
CA ILE A 13 2.63 11.10 -3.84
C ILE A 13 3.72 10.35 -3.06
N VAL A 14 4.23 10.95 -1.98
CA VAL A 14 5.21 10.30 -1.09
C VAL A 14 4.64 9.01 -0.53
N GLY A 15 3.42 9.06 -0.04
CA GLY A 15 2.70 7.90 0.48
C GLY A 15 2.53 6.81 -0.57
N PHE A 16 2.20 7.17 -1.81
CA PHE A 16 2.06 6.23 -2.92
C PHE A 16 3.37 5.49 -3.17
N ILE A 17 4.48 6.21 -3.31
CA ILE A 17 5.81 5.63 -3.52
C ILE A 17 6.18 4.72 -2.35
N ALA A 18 5.99 5.20 -1.12
CA ALA A 18 6.26 4.42 0.09
C ALA A 18 5.45 3.12 0.14
N GLY A 19 4.16 3.17 -0.21
CA GLY A 19 3.28 2.00 -0.25
C GLY A 19 3.67 0.98 -1.32
N VAL A 20 4.08 1.46 -2.51
CA VAL A 20 4.63 0.60 -3.58
C VAL A 20 5.91 -0.09 -3.10
N VAL A 21 6.86 0.66 -2.55
CA VAL A 21 8.13 0.12 -2.02
C VAL A 21 7.86 -0.90 -0.90
N ALA A 22 6.98 -0.57 0.04
CA ALA A 22 6.62 -1.44 1.16
C ALA A 22 5.93 -2.76 0.75
N THR A 23 5.30 -2.79 -0.43
CA THR A 23 4.69 -4.02 -0.97
C THR A 23 5.74 -5.09 -1.28
N GLY A 24 6.98 -4.70 -1.57
CA GLY A 24 8.10 -5.63 -1.78
C GLY A 24 8.39 -6.49 -0.54
N PRO A 25 8.83 -5.89 0.60
CA PRO A 25 9.07 -6.61 1.85
C PRO A 25 7.85 -7.43 2.32
N MET A 26 6.64 -6.88 2.20
CA MET A 26 5.40 -7.61 2.49
C MET A 26 5.26 -8.89 1.66
N THR A 27 5.51 -8.79 0.35
CA THR A 27 5.43 -9.93 -0.57
C THR A 27 6.46 -11.00 -0.24
N VAL A 28 7.69 -10.60 0.11
CA VAL A 28 8.73 -11.53 0.57
C VAL A 28 8.30 -12.24 1.86
N ALA A 29 7.80 -11.48 2.84
CA ALA A 29 7.31 -12.04 4.10
C ALA A 29 6.12 -13.00 3.90
N MET A 30 5.18 -12.64 3.02
CA MET A 30 4.07 -13.51 2.62
C MET A 30 4.57 -14.84 2.07
N ILE A 31 5.47 -14.82 1.08
CA ILE A 31 6.01 -16.04 0.46
C ILE A 31 6.74 -16.88 1.51
N TRP A 32 7.55 -16.24 2.36
CA TRP A 32 8.34 -16.92 3.37
C TRP A 32 7.49 -17.61 4.44
N TRP A 33 6.45 -16.94 4.97
CA TRP A 33 5.54 -17.52 5.94
C TRP A 33 4.57 -18.52 5.33
N HIS A 34 4.10 -18.29 4.10
CA HIS A 34 3.18 -19.20 3.41
C HIS A 34 3.80 -20.57 3.19
N ARG A 35 5.08 -20.62 2.79
CA ARG A 35 5.84 -21.88 2.62
C ARG A 35 6.05 -22.67 3.92
N ARG A 36 5.78 -22.05 5.08
CA ARG A 36 5.87 -22.69 6.41
C ARG A 36 4.52 -23.15 6.95
N LEU A 37 3.43 -22.88 6.24
CA LEU A 37 2.12 -23.38 6.62
C LEU A 37 1.99 -24.89 6.35
N PRO A 38 1.11 -25.60 7.06
CA PRO A 38 0.74 -26.96 6.68
C PRO A 38 0.23 -27.02 5.24
N ALA A 39 0.49 -28.10 4.52
CA ALA A 39 0.14 -28.23 3.10
C ALA A 39 -1.34 -27.93 2.79
N HIS A 40 -2.26 -28.31 3.69
CA HIS A 40 -3.69 -28.06 3.54
C HIS A 40 -4.10 -26.58 3.72
N GLU A 41 -3.22 -25.75 4.31
CA GLU A 41 -3.42 -24.30 4.45
C GLU A 41 -2.68 -23.48 3.38
N GLN A 42 -1.90 -24.13 2.50
CA GLN A 42 -1.11 -23.49 1.43
C GLN A 42 -1.92 -23.18 0.17
N TYR A 43 -3.23 -22.98 0.28
CA TYR A 43 -4.02 -22.42 -0.82
C TYR A 43 -3.55 -20.99 -1.14
N PRO A 44 -3.89 -20.45 -2.33
CA PRO A 44 -3.35 -19.17 -2.80
C PRO A 44 -3.44 -18.04 -1.77
N LEU A 45 -2.48 -17.13 -1.81
CA LEU A 45 -2.50 -15.94 -0.96
C LEU A 45 -3.56 -14.93 -1.46
N PRO A 46 -4.09 -14.08 -0.56
CA PRO A 46 -5.18 -13.16 -0.89
C PRO A 46 -4.97 -12.30 -2.15
N PRO A 47 -3.78 -11.74 -2.46
CA PRO A 47 -3.60 -10.97 -3.69
C PRO A 47 -4.03 -11.75 -4.93
N ARG A 48 -3.65 -13.03 -5.04
CA ARG A 48 -4.05 -13.86 -6.19
C ARG A 48 -5.54 -14.20 -6.15
N GLU A 49 -6.08 -14.51 -4.99
CA GLU A 49 -7.52 -14.82 -4.84
C GLU A 49 -8.39 -13.63 -5.27
N ILE A 50 -8.07 -12.42 -4.79
CA ILE A 50 -8.77 -11.17 -5.09
C ILE A 50 -8.66 -10.84 -6.58
N THR A 51 -7.45 -10.80 -7.13
CA THR A 51 -7.23 -10.49 -8.56
C THR A 51 -7.99 -11.47 -9.46
N MET A 52 -7.94 -12.77 -9.17
CA MET A 52 -8.63 -13.75 -10.00
C MET A 52 -10.15 -13.68 -9.86
N LYS A 53 -10.68 -13.26 -8.71
CA LYS A 53 -12.12 -13.08 -8.53
C LYS A 53 -12.63 -11.84 -9.27
N LEU A 54 -11.88 -10.74 -9.23
CA LEU A 54 -12.18 -9.55 -10.02
C LEU A 54 -12.07 -9.83 -11.52
N ALA A 55 -11.02 -10.51 -11.97
CA ALA A 55 -10.86 -10.90 -13.37
C ALA A 55 -11.97 -11.84 -13.86
N ARG A 56 -12.50 -12.72 -12.98
CA ARG A 56 -13.68 -13.54 -13.29
C ARG A 56 -14.93 -12.67 -13.44
N GLY A 57 -15.18 -11.76 -12.50
CA GLY A 57 -16.31 -10.83 -12.57
C GLY A 57 -16.29 -9.95 -13.82
N ALA A 58 -15.10 -9.61 -14.33
CA ALA A 58 -14.92 -8.84 -15.56
C ALA A 58 -14.91 -9.69 -16.85
N GLY A 59 -15.09 -11.02 -16.77
CA GLY A 59 -15.06 -11.90 -17.94
C GLY A 59 -13.67 -12.14 -18.56
N LEU A 60 -12.59 -11.69 -17.92
CA LEU A 60 -11.22 -11.73 -18.45
C LEU A 60 -10.48 -13.02 -18.09
N SER A 61 -10.90 -13.72 -17.02
CA SER A 61 -10.12 -14.82 -16.41
C SER A 61 -9.82 -16.02 -17.32
N HIS A 62 -10.70 -16.33 -18.28
CA HIS A 62 -10.55 -17.46 -19.21
C HIS A 62 -9.51 -17.20 -20.29
N GLN A 63 -9.17 -15.92 -20.54
CA GLN A 63 -8.24 -15.50 -21.59
C GLN A 63 -6.80 -15.31 -21.06
N MET A 64 -6.60 -15.47 -19.75
CA MET A 64 -5.31 -15.18 -19.11
C MET A 64 -4.44 -16.43 -18.99
N SER A 65 -3.24 -16.37 -19.57
CA SER A 65 -2.17 -17.33 -19.30
C SER A 65 -1.72 -17.33 -17.84
N SER A 66 -0.92 -18.31 -17.42
CA SER A 66 -0.39 -18.38 -16.05
C SER A 66 0.47 -17.15 -15.71
N GLU A 67 1.25 -16.69 -16.68
CA GLU A 67 2.12 -15.52 -16.62
C GLU A 67 1.28 -14.26 -16.49
N ALA A 68 0.24 -14.11 -17.32
CA ALA A 68 -0.68 -12.98 -17.24
C ALA A 68 -1.38 -12.89 -15.89
N ARG A 69 -1.81 -14.02 -15.31
CA ARG A 69 -2.42 -14.06 -13.96
C ARG A 69 -1.44 -13.62 -12.88
N SER A 70 -0.18 -14.03 -12.99
CA SER A 70 0.86 -13.69 -12.04
C SER A 70 1.25 -12.21 -12.14
N ALA A 71 1.40 -11.69 -13.37
CA ALA A 71 1.64 -10.28 -13.63
C ALA A 71 0.48 -9.40 -13.13
N ALA A 72 -0.76 -9.78 -13.43
CA ALA A 72 -1.94 -9.06 -12.93
C ALA A 72 -2.03 -9.08 -11.40
N THR A 73 -1.68 -10.21 -10.77
CA THR A 73 -1.64 -10.32 -9.30
C THR A 73 -0.62 -9.34 -8.72
N LEU A 74 0.61 -9.32 -9.27
CA LEU A 74 1.66 -8.41 -8.81
C LEU A 74 1.26 -6.95 -9.04
N LEU A 75 0.81 -6.61 -10.25
CA LEU A 75 0.39 -5.24 -10.58
C LEU A 75 -0.74 -4.76 -9.68
N ALA A 76 -1.75 -5.60 -9.46
CA ALA A 76 -2.84 -5.27 -8.54
C ALA A 76 -2.37 -5.12 -7.09
N HIS A 77 -1.46 -5.98 -6.63
CA HIS A 77 -0.93 -5.94 -5.27
C HIS A 77 -0.12 -4.66 -5.01
N PHE A 78 0.83 -4.34 -5.90
CA PHE A 78 1.63 -3.12 -5.80
C PHE A 78 0.81 -1.86 -6.05
N GLY A 79 -0.15 -1.90 -6.98
CA GLY A 79 -1.07 -0.79 -7.23
C GLY A 79 -1.96 -0.51 -6.02
N TYR A 80 -2.51 -1.55 -5.40
CA TYR A 80 -3.29 -1.42 -4.16
C TYR A 80 -2.42 -0.90 -3.00
N GLY A 81 -1.21 -1.42 -2.85
CA GLY A 81 -0.25 -0.93 -1.86
C GLY A 81 0.09 0.55 -2.05
N GLY A 82 0.31 0.99 -3.29
CA GLY A 82 0.48 2.40 -3.63
C GLY A 82 -0.76 3.24 -3.30
N ALA A 83 -1.95 2.81 -3.70
CA ALA A 83 -3.19 3.52 -3.41
C ALA A 83 -3.45 3.68 -1.90
N ALA A 84 -3.25 2.61 -1.12
CA ALA A 84 -3.36 2.65 0.33
C ALA A 84 -2.27 3.53 0.96
N GLY A 85 -1.04 3.47 0.43
CA GLY A 85 0.06 4.34 0.82
C GLY A 85 -0.24 5.82 0.57
N ALA A 86 -0.91 6.16 -0.54
CA ALA A 86 -1.32 7.52 -0.83
C ALA A 86 -2.27 8.08 0.23
N ILE A 87 -3.23 7.24 0.69
CA ILE A 87 -4.12 7.58 1.79
C ILE A 87 -3.30 7.82 3.06
N TYR A 88 -2.38 6.91 3.41
CA TYR A 88 -1.47 7.09 4.55
C TYR A 88 -0.71 8.42 4.46
N GLY A 89 -0.10 8.73 3.32
CA GLY A 89 0.68 9.95 3.13
C GLY A 89 -0.15 11.23 3.20
N ALA A 90 -1.42 11.20 2.78
CA ALA A 90 -2.33 12.35 2.86
C ALA A 90 -2.80 12.67 4.30
N VAL A 91 -2.78 11.69 5.21
CA VAL A 91 -3.34 11.85 6.57
C VAL A 91 -2.32 11.75 7.70
N SER A 92 -1.19 11.08 7.47
CA SER A 92 -0.21 10.74 8.52
C SER A 92 0.47 11.94 9.17
N ASP A 93 0.55 13.09 8.50
CA ASP A 93 1.11 14.34 9.06
C ASP A 93 0.21 14.95 10.14
N LYS A 94 -1.09 14.60 10.16
CA LYS A 94 -2.06 15.10 11.15
C LYS A 94 -2.01 14.32 12.46
N ILE A 95 -1.26 13.23 12.50
CA ILE A 95 -1.17 12.31 13.63
C ILE A 95 0.24 12.44 14.22
N PRO A 96 0.38 12.79 15.52
CA PRO A 96 1.68 12.87 16.16
C PRO A 96 2.30 11.47 16.33
N GLY A 97 3.62 11.43 16.36
CA GLY A 97 4.40 10.21 16.64
C GLY A 97 5.23 9.69 15.46
N PRO A 98 6.06 8.65 15.70
CA PRO A 98 6.99 8.11 14.71
C PRO A 98 6.26 7.52 13.49
N GLY A 99 6.74 7.76 12.26
CA GLY A 99 6.12 7.23 11.05
C GLY A 99 6.00 5.71 11.06
N LEU A 100 7.00 5.00 11.59
CA LEU A 100 6.94 3.54 11.74
C LEU A 100 5.70 3.09 12.52
N LEU A 101 5.42 3.68 13.69
CA LEU A 101 4.26 3.30 14.52
C LEU A 101 2.93 3.70 13.88
N LYS A 102 2.87 4.88 13.26
CA LYS A 102 1.70 5.32 12.49
C LYS A 102 1.41 4.36 11.34
N GLY A 103 2.46 3.96 10.64
CA GLY A 103 2.41 3.00 9.54
C GLY A 103 1.91 1.63 10.00
N VAL A 104 2.42 1.09 11.11
CA VAL A 104 1.92 -0.16 11.71
C VAL A 104 0.43 -0.04 12.05
N GLY A 105 0.02 1.03 12.72
CA GLY A 105 -1.39 1.27 13.03
C GLY A 105 -2.25 1.33 11.77
N PHE A 106 -1.78 2.03 10.73
CA PHE A 106 -2.47 2.11 9.45
C PHE A 106 -2.56 0.75 8.74
N GLY A 107 -1.48 -0.05 8.72
CA GLY A 107 -1.48 -1.40 8.17
C GLY A 107 -2.47 -2.32 8.88
N MET A 108 -2.58 -2.22 10.21
CA MET A 108 -3.57 -2.96 11.00
C MET A 108 -5.01 -2.52 10.72
N LEU A 109 -5.26 -1.22 10.57
CA LEU A 109 -6.57 -0.70 10.15
C LEU A 109 -6.94 -1.17 8.75
N LEU A 110 -5.98 -1.15 7.81
CA LEU A 110 -6.18 -1.61 6.44
C LEU A 110 -6.51 -3.11 6.40
N TRP A 111 -5.77 -3.92 7.16
CA TRP A 111 -6.05 -5.34 7.33
C TRP A 111 -7.44 -5.56 7.94
N GLY A 112 -7.73 -4.96 9.10
CA GLY A 112 -8.99 -5.16 9.81
C GLY A 112 -10.19 -4.72 8.98
N GLY A 113 -10.15 -3.52 8.42
CA GLY A 113 -11.21 -2.99 7.57
C GLY A 113 -11.44 -3.84 6.31
N SER A 114 -10.38 -4.38 5.72
CA SER A 114 -10.49 -5.20 4.52
C SER A 114 -10.99 -6.61 4.82
N TYR A 115 -10.37 -7.32 5.77
CA TYR A 115 -10.61 -8.75 6.01
C TYR A 115 -11.81 -9.05 6.92
N LEU A 116 -12.25 -8.06 7.70
CA LEU A 116 -13.46 -8.17 8.53
C LEU A 116 -14.67 -7.44 7.92
N GLY A 117 -14.44 -6.52 6.96
CA GLY A 117 -15.49 -5.66 6.41
C GLY A 117 -15.60 -5.75 4.89
N LEU A 118 -14.71 -5.05 4.17
CA LEU A 118 -14.86 -4.81 2.73
C LEU A 118 -14.86 -6.10 1.89
N LEU A 119 -13.88 -6.99 2.09
CA LEU A 119 -13.73 -8.19 1.28
C LEU A 119 -14.85 -9.20 1.53
N PRO A 120 -15.30 -9.45 2.78
CA PRO A 120 -16.50 -10.24 3.03
C PRO A 120 -17.79 -9.59 2.54
N GLY A 121 -17.97 -8.28 2.77
CA GLY A 121 -19.17 -7.55 2.37
C GLY A 121 -19.37 -7.47 0.85
N THR A 122 -18.28 -7.50 0.09
CA THR A 122 -18.31 -7.60 -1.39
C THR A 122 -18.30 -9.05 -1.89
N GLY A 123 -18.32 -10.01 -0.98
CA GLY A 123 -18.27 -11.43 -1.28
C GLY A 123 -16.98 -11.87 -1.95
N ILE A 124 -15.88 -11.09 -1.89
CA ILE A 124 -14.59 -11.42 -2.53
C ILE A 124 -13.88 -12.53 -1.76
N LEU A 125 -13.72 -12.37 -0.44
CA LEU A 125 -13.16 -13.40 0.43
C LEU A 125 -14.15 -13.75 1.53
N LYS A 126 -13.97 -14.91 2.17
CA LYS A 126 -14.64 -15.19 3.43
C LYS A 126 -14.09 -14.29 4.53
N ILE A 127 -14.87 -14.09 5.60
CA ILE A 127 -14.45 -13.29 6.75
C ILE A 127 -13.22 -13.91 7.41
N ALA A 128 -12.34 -13.05 7.96
CA ALA A 128 -11.10 -13.49 8.60
C ALA A 128 -11.33 -14.60 9.65
N THR A 129 -12.42 -14.55 10.40
CA THR A 129 -12.75 -15.54 11.44
C THR A 129 -12.96 -16.96 10.90
N ASP A 130 -13.22 -17.12 9.60
CA ASP A 130 -13.43 -18.42 8.96
C ASP A 130 -12.12 -19.00 8.38
N HIS A 131 -11.02 -18.26 8.46
CA HIS A 131 -9.69 -18.71 8.05
C HIS A 131 -8.93 -19.36 9.23
N PRO A 132 -8.02 -20.32 8.95
CA PRO A 132 -7.14 -20.87 9.98
C PRO A 132 -6.38 -19.78 10.72
N ALA A 133 -6.20 -19.93 12.04
CA ALA A 133 -5.52 -18.93 12.86
C ALA A 133 -4.12 -18.59 12.34
N ARG A 134 -3.38 -19.58 11.81
CA ARG A 134 -2.05 -19.38 11.21
C ARG A 134 -2.09 -18.50 9.95
N ARG A 135 -3.11 -18.66 9.11
CA ARG A 135 -3.35 -17.78 7.95
C ARG A 135 -3.65 -16.35 8.40
N ASN A 136 -4.46 -16.17 9.45
CA ASN A 136 -4.72 -14.84 10.00
C ASN A 136 -3.46 -14.20 10.59
N LEU A 137 -2.67 -14.95 11.37
CA LEU A 137 -1.40 -14.46 11.92
C LEU A 137 -0.42 -14.07 10.82
N LEU A 138 -0.31 -14.88 9.76
CA LEU A 138 0.47 -14.51 8.57
C LEU A 138 -0.05 -13.18 8.00
N MET A 139 -1.35 -13.07 7.74
CA MET A 139 -1.92 -11.87 7.13
C MET A 139 -1.76 -10.62 8.01
N ILE A 140 -1.93 -10.75 9.32
CA ILE A 140 -1.66 -9.67 10.28
C ILE A 140 -0.18 -9.26 10.20
N GLY A 141 0.72 -10.24 10.31
CA GLY A 141 2.16 -9.99 10.33
C GLY A 141 2.66 -9.28 9.06
N VAL A 142 2.17 -9.66 7.88
CA VAL A 142 2.59 -9.01 6.63
C VAL A 142 2.03 -7.59 6.50
N HIS A 143 0.86 -7.29 7.07
CA HIS A 143 0.34 -5.92 7.12
C HIS A 143 1.08 -5.04 8.14
N VAL A 144 1.59 -5.64 9.22
CA VAL A 144 2.54 -4.95 10.12
C VAL A 144 3.83 -4.61 9.38
N VAL A 145 4.40 -5.56 8.62
CA VAL A 145 5.61 -5.33 7.80
C VAL A 145 5.38 -4.23 6.78
N TRP A 146 4.28 -4.31 6.03
CA TRP A 146 3.91 -3.29 5.04
C TRP A 146 3.70 -1.92 5.67
N GLY A 147 2.97 -1.86 6.78
CA GLY A 147 2.70 -0.62 7.52
C GLY A 147 3.98 0.02 8.03
N ALA A 148 4.82 -0.74 8.73
CA ALA A 148 6.11 -0.26 9.23
C ALA A 148 7.00 0.28 8.10
N ALA A 149 7.13 -0.47 7.00
CA ALA A 149 7.92 -0.05 5.85
C ALA A 149 7.35 1.21 5.18
N THR A 150 6.03 1.30 5.03
CA THR A 150 5.36 2.49 4.46
C THR A 150 5.64 3.72 5.31
N GLY A 151 5.51 3.60 6.63
CA GLY A 151 5.80 4.68 7.57
C GLY A 151 7.24 5.15 7.52
N ALA A 152 8.19 4.20 7.57
CA ALA A 152 9.62 4.52 7.52
C ALA A 152 10.05 5.13 6.18
N VAL A 153 9.61 4.57 5.06
CA VAL A 153 9.96 5.09 3.72
C VAL A 153 9.33 6.46 3.50
N ALA A 154 8.09 6.69 3.95
CA ALA A 154 7.47 8.00 3.84
C ALA A 154 8.21 9.08 4.64
N ASP A 155 8.68 8.77 5.85
CA ASP A 155 9.48 9.70 6.65
C ASP A 155 10.81 10.02 5.95
N LEU A 156 11.53 8.99 5.47
CA LEU A 156 12.78 9.17 4.72
C LEU A 156 12.61 10.05 3.48
N LEU A 157 11.56 9.79 2.68
CA LEU A 157 11.28 10.58 1.47
C LEU A 157 10.91 12.04 1.80
N ARG A 158 10.25 12.29 2.94
CA ARG A 158 9.93 13.65 3.40
C ARG A 158 11.15 14.38 3.91
N GLU A 159 12.03 13.70 4.63
CA GLU A 159 13.30 14.25 5.09
C GLU A 159 14.16 14.65 3.90
N GLU A 160 14.27 13.78 2.90
CA GLU A 160 14.95 14.09 1.64
C GLU A 160 14.30 15.30 0.96
N ALA A 161 12.99 15.30 0.72
CA ALA A 161 12.31 16.43 0.07
C ALA A 161 12.47 17.78 0.81
N ARG A 162 12.65 17.76 2.14
CA ARG A 162 12.97 18.96 2.94
C ARG A 162 14.45 19.35 2.81
N GLY A 163 15.35 18.37 2.81
CA GLY A 163 16.80 18.56 2.71
C GLY A 163 17.29 18.97 1.32
N SER A 164 16.69 18.45 0.25
CA SER A 164 17.06 18.79 -1.13
C SER A 164 16.64 20.22 -1.52
N GLY A 165 15.85 20.91 -0.69
CA GLY A 165 15.45 22.29 -0.91
C GLY A 165 14.92 22.52 -2.32
N LEU A 166 13.80 21.88 -2.68
CA LEU A 166 13.05 22.23 -3.89
C LEU A 166 12.72 23.73 -3.84
N LYS A 167 13.65 24.54 -4.36
CA LYS A 167 13.47 25.98 -4.57
C LYS A 167 12.27 26.09 -5.50
N PRO A 168 11.24 26.86 -5.16
CA PRO A 168 10.21 27.22 -6.12
C PRO A 168 10.95 27.82 -7.31
N PHE A 169 10.59 27.41 -8.53
CA PHE A 169 11.08 28.01 -9.76
C PHE A 169 10.61 29.48 -9.76
N SER A 170 11.39 30.36 -9.15
CA SER A 170 11.15 31.79 -9.20
C SER A 170 11.65 32.23 -10.55
N ALA A 171 10.72 32.40 -11.49
CA ALA A 171 10.99 33.07 -12.75
C ALA A 171 11.57 34.46 -12.42
N SER A 172 12.85 34.64 -12.69
CA SER A 172 13.50 35.95 -12.65
C SER A 172 13.00 36.76 -13.84
N THR A 173 11.96 37.56 -13.63
CA THR A 173 11.71 38.74 -14.45
C THR A 173 11.99 39.98 -13.61
N SER A 174 13.26 40.38 -13.57
CA SER A 174 13.61 41.76 -13.23
C SER A 174 13.19 42.67 -14.40
N PRO A 175 12.42 43.74 -14.18
CA PRO A 175 12.28 44.78 -15.18
C PRO A 175 13.57 45.61 -15.19
N HIS A 176 14.25 45.64 -16.34
CA HIS A 176 15.24 46.68 -16.62
C HIS A 176 14.55 48.05 -16.48
N ARG A 177 14.93 48.81 -15.46
CA ARG A 177 14.76 50.26 -15.40
C ARG A 177 16.10 50.85 -15.81
N ASP A 178 16.18 51.28 -17.05
CA ASP A 178 17.20 52.24 -17.46
C ASP A 178 16.50 53.57 -17.74
N LEU A 179 17.20 54.61 -17.28
CA LEU A 179 16.87 56.03 -17.24
C LEU A 179 16.63 56.63 -18.64
#